data_AF-A0A2V7FAA0-F1
#
_entry.id   AF-A0A2V7FAA0-F1
#
_cell.length_a   1.000
_cell.length_b   1.000
_cell.length_c   1.000
_cell.angle_alpha   90.00
_cell.angle_beta   90.00
_cell.angle_gamma   90.00
#
_symmetry.space_group_name_H-M   'P 1'
#
loop_
_entity.id
_entity.type
_entity.pdbx_description
1 polymer ?
#
loop_
_entity_poly.entity_id
_entity_poly.type
_entity_poly.pdbx_seq_one_letter_code
_entity_poly.pdbx_strand_id
1 'polypeptide(L)'
;MRRAPKRSAGTRHPTVTASSIATIDELAPGRVLLGWGVGDTAVRLAGLRPARVKELESATRLVRALLDGEAVEVGAEQPARLPHARPVPIWLAAGGPRTLRMAGGVADGVFIRVGTHAANIAASIEAIRAGAAEAGRHPERVRLGAIFHTVLVDDAARALTMAKSMAAGYYEYSPMLFDRPGLKWTGADPETLKRERHVWPDFHHATDLEMSGRVVDFLPTQAADAFALRGGPAEVTRQLIDVLRAAPASFDYVVLHPIPNPSWPADGERDYTARVAREVLPAVRRALAT
;
A
#
# COMPACT_ATOMS: atom_id res chain seq x y z
N MET A 1 -20.58 24.30 -20.27
CA MET A 1 -20.23 22.92 -19.87
C MET A 1 -19.28 22.94 -18.68
N ARG A 2 -19.75 22.64 -17.46
CA ARG A 2 -18.85 22.37 -16.33
C ARG A 2 -18.16 21.03 -16.62
N ARG A 3 -16.82 21.04 -16.77
CA ARG A 3 -16.05 19.79 -16.91
C ARG A 3 -16.32 18.92 -15.67
N ALA A 4 -16.72 17.67 -15.89
CA ALA A 4 -16.86 16.68 -14.82
C ALA A 4 -15.59 16.64 -13.95
N PRO A 5 -15.71 16.37 -12.64
CA PRO A 5 -14.54 16.32 -11.77
C PRO A 5 -13.57 15.25 -12.27
N LYS A 6 -12.33 15.65 -12.60
CA LYS A 6 -11.24 14.74 -13.01
C LYS A 6 -10.66 13.90 -11.85
N ARG A 7 -11.41 13.72 -10.75
CA ARG A 7 -10.98 13.02 -9.53
C ARG A 7 -12.04 12.00 -9.15
N SER A 8 -11.60 10.80 -8.77
CA SER A 8 -12.44 9.71 -8.28
C SER A 8 -11.63 8.88 -7.30
N ALA A 9 -12.27 8.36 -6.25
CA ALA A 9 -11.66 7.36 -5.37
C ALA A 9 -11.55 6.04 -6.15
N GLY A 10 -10.42 5.85 -6.82
CA GLY A 10 -10.24 4.79 -7.82
C GLY A 10 -10.77 5.16 -9.21
N THR A 11 -10.77 4.18 -10.12
CA THR A 11 -11.14 4.36 -11.54
C THR A 11 -12.62 4.11 -11.84
N ARG A 12 -13.43 3.81 -10.83
CA ARG A 12 -14.85 3.46 -10.94
C ARG A 12 -15.67 4.27 -9.94
N HIS A 13 -16.95 4.46 -10.25
CA HIS A 13 -17.87 5.07 -9.29
C HIS A 13 -18.01 4.20 -8.03
N PRO A 14 -18.12 4.78 -6.81
CA PRO A 14 -18.23 4.02 -5.57
C PRO A 14 -19.37 2.99 -5.55
N THR A 15 -20.53 3.30 -6.14
CA THR A 15 -21.66 2.36 -6.24
C THR A 15 -21.32 1.10 -7.04
N VAL A 16 -20.56 1.24 -8.13
CA VAL A 16 -20.09 0.12 -8.95
C VAL A 16 -19.10 -0.74 -8.16
N THR A 17 -18.24 -0.10 -7.37
CA THR A 17 -17.29 -0.80 -6.50
C THR A 17 -18.02 -1.61 -5.42
N ALA A 18 -19.01 -1.01 -4.77
CA ALA A 18 -19.85 -1.68 -3.77
C ALA A 18 -20.60 -2.89 -4.37
N SER A 19 -21.23 -2.72 -5.53
CA SER A 19 -21.91 -3.82 -6.23
C SER A 19 -20.93 -4.94 -6.61
N SER A 20 -19.76 -4.59 -7.15
CA SER A 20 -18.76 -5.58 -7.57
C SER A 20 -18.24 -6.41 -6.39
N ILE A 21 -17.91 -5.77 -5.27
CA ILE A 21 -17.38 -6.51 -4.11
C ILE A 21 -18.47 -7.33 -3.41
N ALA A 22 -19.73 -6.86 -3.39
CA ALA A 22 -20.86 -7.65 -2.89
C ALA A 22 -21.05 -8.94 -3.71
N THR A 23 -20.94 -8.87 -5.05
CA THR A 23 -21.00 -10.07 -5.91
C THR A 23 -19.84 -11.04 -5.64
N ILE A 24 -18.62 -10.53 -5.42
CA ILE A 24 -17.47 -11.38 -5.08
C ILE A 24 -17.66 -12.04 -3.70
N ASP A 25 -18.19 -11.32 -2.72
CA ASP A 25 -18.51 -11.86 -1.40
C ASP A 25 -19.58 -12.96 -1.50
N GLU A 26 -20.62 -12.79 -2.33
CA GLU A 26 -21.63 -13.83 -2.57
C GLU A 26 -21.00 -15.15 -3.04
N LEU A 27 -20.02 -15.07 -3.96
CA LEU A 27 -19.28 -16.23 -4.47
C LEU A 27 -18.26 -16.80 -3.46
N ALA A 28 -17.78 -15.99 -2.52
CA ALA A 28 -16.76 -16.37 -1.55
C ALA A 28 -17.05 -15.85 -0.13
N PRO A 29 -18.16 -16.30 0.51
CA PRO A 29 -18.62 -15.74 1.78
C PRO A 29 -17.53 -15.78 2.86
N GLY A 30 -17.28 -14.65 3.52
CA GLY A 30 -16.34 -14.54 4.63
C GLY A 30 -14.86 -14.63 4.24
N ARG A 31 -14.55 -14.67 2.94
CA ARG A 31 -13.17 -14.74 2.41
C ARG A 31 -12.76 -13.46 1.66
N VAL A 32 -13.59 -12.42 1.72
CA VAL A 32 -13.46 -11.20 0.93
C VAL A 32 -13.31 -9.99 1.83
N LEU A 33 -12.45 -9.07 1.42
CA LEU A 33 -12.37 -7.72 1.96
C LEU A 33 -12.23 -6.73 0.80
N LEU A 34 -12.72 -5.50 0.99
CA LEU A 34 -12.53 -4.41 0.04
C LEU A 34 -11.27 -3.63 0.40
N GLY A 35 -10.20 -3.76 -0.37
CA GLY A 35 -9.01 -2.90 -0.26
C GLY A 35 -9.02 -1.78 -1.29
N TRP A 36 -9.00 -0.51 -0.88
CA TRP A 36 -8.81 0.60 -1.83
C TRP A 36 -8.17 1.84 -1.20
N GLY A 37 -7.89 2.86 -2.02
CA GLY A 37 -7.25 4.09 -1.57
C GLY A 37 -7.47 5.24 -2.56
N VAL A 38 -6.69 6.31 -2.39
CA VAL A 38 -6.80 7.52 -3.24
C VAL A 38 -6.45 7.28 -4.71
N GLY A 39 -5.75 6.18 -4.99
CA GLY A 39 -5.18 5.85 -6.29
C GLY A 39 -3.94 6.68 -6.62
N ASP A 40 -3.03 6.08 -7.39
CA ASP A 40 -1.82 6.76 -7.84
C ASP A 40 -1.49 6.44 -9.30
N THR A 41 -0.48 5.62 -9.60
CA THR A 41 -0.05 5.30 -10.98
C THR A 41 -1.22 4.88 -11.88
N ALA A 42 -2.09 3.97 -11.43
CA ALA A 42 -3.25 3.53 -12.21
C ALA A 42 -4.25 4.65 -12.54
N VAL A 43 -4.51 5.57 -11.60
CA VAL A 43 -5.42 6.71 -11.81
C VAL A 43 -4.78 7.72 -12.77
N ARG A 44 -3.47 7.95 -12.66
CA ARG A 44 -2.71 8.83 -13.57
C ARG A 44 -2.67 8.28 -14.99
N LEU A 45 -2.44 6.97 -15.14
CA LEU A 45 -2.47 6.29 -16.44
C LEU A 45 -3.86 6.35 -17.09
N ALA A 46 -4.93 6.40 -16.28
CA ALA A 46 -6.28 6.64 -16.78
C ALA A 46 -6.59 8.13 -17.11
N GLY A 47 -5.60 9.02 -17.03
CA GLY A 47 -5.77 10.47 -17.27
C GLY A 47 -6.54 11.19 -16.15
N LEU A 48 -6.74 10.53 -15.02
CA LEU A 48 -7.43 11.05 -13.84
C LEU A 48 -6.41 11.58 -12.81
N ARG A 49 -6.92 12.23 -11.77
CA ARG A 49 -6.11 12.69 -10.63
C ARG A 49 -6.49 11.89 -9.38
N PRO A 50 -5.50 11.56 -8.51
CA PRO A 50 -5.77 10.95 -7.21
C PRO A 50 -6.87 11.68 -6.44
N ALA A 51 -7.69 10.91 -5.71
CA ALA A 51 -8.71 11.47 -4.84
C ALA A 51 -8.09 12.28 -3.70
N ARG A 52 -8.77 13.33 -3.26
CA ARG A 52 -8.50 14.01 -2.00
C ARG A 52 -8.92 13.11 -0.85
N VAL A 53 -8.32 13.31 0.33
CA VAL A 53 -8.67 12.56 1.56
C VAL A 53 -10.18 12.60 1.83
N LYS A 54 -10.81 13.78 1.72
CA LYS A 54 -12.26 13.94 1.91
C LYS A 54 -13.09 13.19 0.87
N GLU A 55 -12.62 13.11 -0.38
CA GLU A 55 -13.31 12.37 -1.45
C GLU A 55 -13.26 10.86 -1.18
N LEU A 56 -12.10 10.35 -0.73
CA LEU A 56 -11.97 8.95 -0.30
C LEU A 56 -12.83 8.65 0.94
N GLU A 57 -12.88 9.55 1.92
CA GLU A 57 -13.72 9.39 3.11
C GLU A 57 -15.20 9.29 2.74
N SER A 58 -15.72 10.24 1.96
CA SER A 58 -17.11 10.24 1.51
C SER A 58 -17.44 9.00 0.69
N ALA A 59 -16.54 8.58 -0.22
CA ALA A 59 -16.72 7.35 -0.99
C ALA A 59 -16.73 6.11 -0.10
N THR A 60 -15.88 6.05 0.94
CA THR A 60 -15.82 4.93 1.88
C THR A 60 -17.09 4.81 2.70
N ARG A 61 -17.62 5.93 3.20
CA ARG A 61 -18.89 5.95 3.94
C ARG A 61 -20.07 5.54 3.05
N LEU A 62 -20.10 5.99 1.79
CA LEU A 62 -21.11 5.59 0.81
C LEU A 62 -21.06 4.09 0.55
N VAL A 63 -19.87 3.53 0.29
CA VAL A 63 -19.71 2.09 0.05
C VAL A 63 -20.13 1.29 1.27
N ARG A 64 -19.74 1.73 2.48
CA ARG A 64 -20.19 1.09 3.73
C ARG A 64 -21.70 1.04 3.83
N ALA A 65 -22.37 2.19 3.69
CA ALA A 65 -23.83 2.26 3.77
C ALA A 65 -24.51 1.30 2.76
N LEU A 66 -24.03 1.25 1.51
CA LEU A 66 -24.55 0.30 0.52
C LEU A 66 -24.32 -1.17 0.91
N LEU A 67 -23.15 -1.50 1.46
CA LEU A 67 -22.81 -2.87 1.88
C LEU A 67 -23.56 -3.30 3.15
N ASP A 68 -23.93 -2.35 3.99
CA ASP A 68 -24.76 -2.54 5.18
C ASP A 68 -26.27 -2.59 4.83
N GLY A 69 -26.62 -2.51 3.53
CA GLY A 69 -27.99 -2.62 3.03
C GLY A 69 -28.81 -1.32 3.09
N GLU A 70 -28.17 -0.20 3.42
CA GLU A 70 -28.81 1.10 3.50
C GLU A 70 -29.15 1.69 2.12
N ALA A 71 -30.12 2.60 2.12
CA ALA A 71 -30.42 3.45 0.97
C ALA A 71 -29.47 4.65 0.95
N VAL A 72 -28.83 4.91 -0.19
CA VAL A 72 -27.89 6.03 -0.31
C VAL A 72 -28.24 6.96 -1.46
N GLU A 73 -28.30 8.25 -1.17
CA GLU A 73 -28.48 9.30 -2.17
C GLU A 73 -27.26 9.42 -3.07
N VAL A 74 -27.49 9.27 -4.38
CA VAL A 74 -26.44 9.34 -5.41
C VAL A 74 -26.75 10.34 -6.52
N GLY A 75 -27.77 11.18 -6.32
CA GLY A 75 -28.25 12.13 -7.34
C GLY A 75 -29.06 11.48 -8.47
N ALA A 76 -29.64 10.30 -8.21
CA ALA A 76 -30.59 9.63 -9.10
C ALA A 76 -32.04 9.95 -8.69
N GLU A 77 -33.02 9.47 -9.46
CA GLU A 77 -34.45 9.63 -9.14
C GLU A 77 -34.85 8.98 -7.80
N GLN A 78 -34.18 7.88 -7.44
CA GLN A 78 -34.38 7.15 -6.21
C GLN A 78 -33.02 6.82 -5.56
N PRO A 79 -32.97 6.67 -4.22
CA PRO A 79 -31.77 6.21 -3.53
C PRO A 79 -31.26 4.88 -4.08
N ALA A 80 -29.93 4.73 -4.18
CA ALA A 80 -29.31 3.46 -4.52
C ALA A 80 -29.39 2.49 -3.34
N ARG A 81 -29.65 1.21 -3.62
CA ARG A 81 -29.64 0.11 -2.65
C ARG A 81 -28.98 -1.12 -3.28
N LEU A 82 -28.35 -1.97 -2.46
CA LEU A 82 -27.83 -3.27 -2.86
C LEU A 82 -28.49 -4.38 -2.01
N PRO A 83 -29.67 -4.89 -2.39
CA PRO A 83 -30.44 -5.82 -1.55
C PRO A 83 -29.73 -7.14 -1.21
N HIS A 84 -28.82 -7.59 -2.08
CA HIS A 84 -28.04 -8.81 -1.92
C HIS A 84 -26.70 -8.58 -1.20
N ALA A 85 -26.38 -7.33 -0.83
CA ALA A 85 -25.13 -7.04 -0.13
C ALA A 85 -25.14 -7.61 1.28
N ARG A 86 -23.96 -8.04 1.72
CA ARG A 86 -23.66 -8.39 3.10
C ARG A 86 -22.48 -7.52 3.57
N PRO A 87 -22.30 -7.32 4.89
CA PRO A 87 -21.17 -6.57 5.39
C PRO A 87 -19.83 -7.17 4.93
N VAL A 88 -19.08 -6.40 4.13
CA VAL A 88 -17.72 -6.74 3.70
C VAL A 88 -16.73 -5.81 4.41
N PRO A 89 -15.67 -6.32 5.06
CA PRO A 89 -14.67 -5.47 5.69
C PRO A 89 -14.02 -4.50 4.70
N ILE A 90 -13.98 -3.21 5.03
CA ILE A 90 -13.37 -2.17 4.21
C ILE A 90 -12.01 -1.80 4.77
N TRP A 91 -10.98 -2.00 3.97
CA TRP A 91 -9.58 -1.70 4.25
C TRP A 91 -9.09 -0.55 3.39
N LEU A 92 -8.42 0.43 4.01
CA LEU A 92 -7.81 1.55 3.28
C LEU A 92 -6.29 1.41 3.19
N ALA A 93 -5.74 1.57 1.98
CA ALA A 93 -4.30 1.72 1.79
C ALA A 93 -3.89 3.18 2.03
N ALA A 94 -2.94 3.41 2.94
CA ALA A 94 -2.52 4.75 3.35
C ALA A 94 -1.04 4.82 3.73
N GLY A 95 -0.45 5.99 3.52
CA GLY A 95 0.93 6.32 3.94
C GLY A 95 1.13 7.77 4.38
N GLY A 96 0.31 8.70 3.86
CA GLY A 96 0.31 10.08 4.33
C GLY A 96 -0.46 10.28 5.65
N PRO A 97 -0.01 11.15 6.57
CA PRO A 97 -0.54 11.27 7.92
C PRO A 97 -2.03 11.64 7.96
N ARG A 98 -2.48 12.49 7.03
CA ARG A 98 -3.91 12.87 6.91
C ARG A 98 -4.78 11.70 6.46
N THR A 99 -4.28 10.89 5.53
CA THR A 99 -5.01 9.72 5.03
C THR A 99 -5.05 8.63 6.09
N LEU A 100 -3.95 8.40 6.81
CA LEU A 100 -3.86 7.45 7.92
C LEU A 100 -4.84 7.81 9.04
N ARG A 101 -4.87 9.07 9.46
CA ARG A 101 -5.83 9.57 10.46
C ARG A 101 -7.27 9.42 10.00
N MET A 102 -7.61 9.87 8.79
CA MET A 102 -8.96 9.68 8.25
C MET A 102 -9.35 8.20 8.19
N ALA A 103 -8.44 7.32 7.77
CA ALA A 103 -8.70 5.90 7.65
C ALA A 103 -9.04 5.24 8.98
N GLY A 104 -8.35 5.61 10.06
CA GLY A 104 -8.71 5.17 11.42
C GLY A 104 -10.16 5.50 11.81
N GLY A 105 -10.70 6.61 11.30
CA GLY A 105 -12.06 7.03 11.56
C GLY A 105 -13.13 6.22 10.82
N VAL A 106 -12.85 5.66 9.64
CA VAL A 106 -13.89 5.09 8.75
C VAL A 106 -13.68 3.64 8.29
N ALA A 107 -12.46 3.11 8.39
CA ALA A 107 -12.12 1.77 7.88
C ALA A 107 -12.20 0.69 8.97
N ASP A 108 -12.38 -0.57 8.56
CA ASP A 108 -12.21 -1.73 9.45
C ASP A 108 -10.74 -2.10 9.64
N GLY A 109 -9.91 -1.79 8.64
CA GLY A 109 -8.47 -1.91 8.74
C GLY A 109 -7.71 -0.98 7.80
N VAL A 110 -6.40 -0.87 8.03
CA VAL A 110 -5.53 0.01 7.25
C VAL A 110 -4.29 -0.74 6.79
N PHE A 111 -4.05 -0.77 5.49
CA PHE A 111 -2.79 -1.21 4.91
C PHE A 111 -1.79 -0.06 4.89
N ILE A 112 -0.81 -0.12 5.78
CA ILE A 112 0.28 0.84 5.93
C ILE A 112 1.35 0.54 4.87
N ARG A 113 1.63 1.53 4.02
CA ARG A 113 2.69 1.47 3.01
C ARG A 113 3.63 2.66 3.18
N VAL A 114 4.63 2.52 4.05
CA VAL A 114 5.54 3.61 4.48
C VAL A 114 7.01 3.19 4.54
N GLY A 115 7.37 2.08 3.89
CA GLY A 115 8.67 1.44 4.03
C GLY A 115 8.77 0.54 5.24
N THR A 116 10.00 0.19 5.61
CA THR A 116 10.37 -0.76 6.67
C THR A 116 10.89 -0.05 7.93
N HIS A 117 11.17 1.25 7.87
CA HIS A 117 11.71 1.99 9.01
C HIS A 117 10.72 2.08 10.18
N ALA A 118 11.13 1.60 11.36
CA ALA A 118 10.28 1.48 12.54
C ALA A 118 9.58 2.78 12.95
N ALA A 119 10.27 3.93 12.87
CA ALA A 119 9.69 5.22 13.23
C ALA A 119 8.54 5.66 12.29
N ASN A 120 8.59 5.31 11.00
CA ASN A 120 7.51 5.60 10.06
C ASN A 120 6.29 4.70 10.34
N ILE A 121 6.54 3.43 10.65
CA ILE A 121 5.50 2.46 11.01
C ILE A 121 4.81 2.90 12.30
N ALA A 122 5.58 3.22 13.35
CA ALA A 122 5.04 3.64 14.64
C ALA A 122 4.17 4.90 14.53
N ALA A 123 4.66 5.92 13.84
CA ALA A 123 3.88 7.15 13.60
C ALA A 123 2.63 6.90 12.74
N SER A 124 2.66 5.90 11.85
CA SER A 124 1.49 5.54 11.05
C SER A 124 0.41 4.90 11.91
N ILE A 125 0.80 3.97 12.79
CA ILE A 125 -0.11 3.32 13.74
C ILE A 125 -0.71 4.37 14.69
N GLU A 126 0.11 5.27 15.23
CA GLU A 126 -0.35 6.39 16.08
C GLU A 126 -1.39 7.26 15.36
N ALA A 127 -1.13 7.65 14.10
CA ALA A 127 -2.06 8.45 13.32
C ALA A 127 -3.41 7.73 13.09
N ILE A 128 -3.38 6.42 12.81
CA ILE A 128 -4.60 5.60 12.66
C ILE A 128 -5.38 5.56 13.98
N ARG A 129 -4.69 5.27 15.09
CA ARG A 129 -5.31 5.16 16.42
C ARG A 129 -5.93 6.50 16.86
N ALA A 130 -5.24 7.61 16.62
CA ALA A 130 -5.77 8.95 16.86
C ALA A 130 -7.05 9.23 16.05
N GLY A 131 -7.04 8.88 14.76
CA GLY A 131 -8.22 9.05 13.91
C GLY A 131 -9.43 8.21 14.31
N ALA A 132 -9.20 7.00 14.82
CA ALA A 132 -10.25 6.18 15.40
C ALA A 132 -10.85 6.84 16.66
N ALA A 133 -9.99 7.32 17.57
CA ALA A 133 -10.43 8.00 18.79
C ALA A 133 -11.25 9.27 18.49
N GLU A 134 -10.79 10.09 17.53
CA GLU A 134 -11.50 11.30 17.07
C GLU A 134 -12.89 10.99 16.51
N ALA A 135 -13.05 9.82 15.88
CA ALA A 135 -14.34 9.34 15.37
C ALA A 135 -15.21 8.65 16.44
N GLY A 136 -14.80 8.66 17.72
CA GLY A 136 -15.51 7.99 18.81
C GLY A 136 -15.44 6.45 18.75
N ARG A 137 -14.47 5.90 18.01
CA ARG A 137 -14.25 4.45 17.87
C ARG A 137 -13.14 4.00 18.80
N HIS A 138 -13.25 2.77 19.30
CA HIS A 138 -12.15 2.16 20.07
C HIS A 138 -10.92 1.99 19.16
N PRO A 139 -9.76 2.60 19.48
CA PRO A 139 -8.61 2.59 18.58
C PRO A 139 -8.17 1.20 18.15
N GLU A 140 -8.13 0.23 19.07
CA GLU A 140 -7.72 -1.16 18.79
C GLU A 140 -8.69 -1.96 17.91
N ARG A 141 -9.89 -1.44 17.60
CA ARG A 141 -10.81 -2.12 16.66
C ARG A 141 -10.41 -1.92 15.20
N VAL A 142 -9.52 -0.98 14.90
CA VAL A 142 -8.99 -0.81 13.53
C VAL A 142 -7.87 -1.83 13.32
N ARG A 143 -8.09 -2.77 12.42
CA ARG A 143 -7.12 -3.81 12.07
C ARG A 143 -5.93 -3.21 11.31
N LEU A 144 -4.76 -3.82 11.46
CA LEU A 144 -3.52 -3.27 10.90
C LEU A 144 -2.92 -4.22 9.86
N GLY A 145 -2.61 -3.69 8.69
CA GLY A 145 -1.89 -4.40 7.64
C GLY A 145 -0.62 -3.65 7.29
N ALA A 146 0.45 -4.36 6.97
CA ALA A 146 1.69 -3.77 6.47
C ALA A 146 2.00 -4.29 5.07
N ILE A 147 2.43 -3.40 4.17
CA ILE A 147 2.88 -3.76 2.82
C ILE A 147 4.35 -3.36 2.67
N PHE A 148 5.23 -4.35 2.46
CA PHE A 148 6.66 -4.15 2.27
C PHE A 148 7.07 -4.50 0.85
N HIS A 149 7.75 -3.59 0.15
CA HIS A 149 8.50 -3.96 -1.05
C HIS A 149 9.57 -4.97 -0.66
N THR A 150 9.58 -6.11 -1.34
CA THR A 150 10.47 -7.23 -1.03
C THR A 150 11.29 -7.57 -2.26
N VAL A 151 12.50 -7.03 -2.29
CA VAL A 151 13.50 -7.28 -3.34
C VAL A 151 14.17 -8.64 -3.06
N LEU A 152 13.55 -9.72 -3.52
CA LEU A 152 14.03 -11.08 -3.30
C LEU A 152 14.99 -11.49 -4.42
N VAL A 153 16.24 -11.05 -4.29
CA VAL A 153 17.33 -11.28 -5.25
C VAL A 153 18.57 -11.69 -4.48
N ASP A 154 19.15 -12.85 -4.80
CA ASP A 154 20.27 -13.42 -4.03
C ASP A 154 21.57 -12.62 -4.18
N ASP A 155 21.76 -11.94 -5.32
CA ASP A 155 22.89 -11.03 -5.51
C ASP A 155 22.67 -9.74 -4.72
N ALA A 156 23.47 -9.54 -3.68
CA ALA A 156 23.32 -8.43 -2.74
C ALA A 156 23.48 -7.05 -3.40
N ALA A 157 24.35 -6.91 -4.40
CA ALA A 157 24.58 -5.64 -5.09
C ALA A 157 23.39 -5.27 -5.95
N ARG A 158 22.86 -6.22 -6.73
CA ARG A 158 21.63 -6.05 -7.53
C ARG A 158 20.42 -5.79 -6.65
N ALA A 159 20.29 -6.53 -5.55
CA ALA A 159 19.21 -6.31 -4.57
C ALA A 159 19.27 -4.90 -3.99
N LEU A 160 20.47 -4.39 -3.65
CA LEU A 160 20.66 -3.03 -3.19
C LEU A 160 20.27 -2.01 -4.27
N THR A 161 20.73 -2.17 -5.52
CA THR A 161 20.37 -1.27 -6.63
C THR A 161 18.86 -1.19 -6.82
N MET A 162 18.16 -2.33 -6.89
CA MET A 162 16.70 -2.35 -7.01
C MET A 162 16.01 -1.75 -5.77
N ALA A 163 16.54 -1.95 -4.58
CA ALA A 163 15.97 -1.36 -3.37
C ALA A 163 16.14 0.17 -3.31
N LYS A 164 17.20 0.74 -3.90
CA LYS A 164 17.31 2.22 -4.07
C LYS A 164 16.20 2.76 -4.98
N SER A 165 15.82 2.01 -6.01
CA SER A 165 14.67 2.34 -6.86
C SER A 165 13.36 2.37 -6.05
N MET A 166 13.18 1.43 -5.11
CA MET A 166 12.02 1.45 -4.20
C MET A 166 12.02 2.69 -3.30
N ALA A 167 13.17 3.03 -2.70
CA ALA A 167 13.31 4.22 -1.87
C ALA A 167 13.01 5.51 -2.65
N ALA A 168 13.47 5.61 -3.89
CA ALA A 168 13.14 6.72 -4.78
C ALA A 168 11.65 6.81 -5.09
N GLY A 169 10.99 5.67 -5.32
CA GLY A 169 9.53 5.63 -5.46
C GLY A 169 8.81 6.19 -4.23
N TYR A 170 9.20 5.79 -3.02
CA TYR A 170 8.61 6.37 -1.81
C TYR A 170 8.85 7.88 -1.70
N TYR A 171 10.05 8.36 -2.04
CA TYR A 171 10.35 9.78 -2.02
C TYR A 171 9.49 10.56 -3.02
N GLU A 172 9.38 10.06 -4.25
CA GLU A 172 8.59 10.67 -5.33
C GLU A 172 7.14 10.95 -4.91
N TYR A 173 6.52 10.01 -4.19
CA TYR A 173 5.12 10.12 -3.78
C TYR A 173 4.91 10.72 -2.39
N SER A 174 5.89 10.57 -1.49
CA SER A 174 5.78 10.98 -0.10
C SER A 174 7.15 11.36 0.48
N PRO A 175 7.72 12.52 0.08
CA PRO A 175 9.04 12.96 0.51
C PRO A 175 9.21 12.98 2.04
N MET A 176 8.14 13.32 2.76
CA MET A 176 8.10 13.37 4.23
C MET A 176 8.45 12.05 4.93
N LEU A 177 8.39 10.91 4.22
CA LEU A 177 8.80 9.63 4.79
C LEU A 177 10.32 9.54 5.00
N PHE A 178 11.11 10.42 4.39
CA PHE A 178 12.56 10.50 4.60
C PHE A 178 12.92 11.23 5.90
N ASP A 179 12.01 12.01 6.47
CA ASP A 179 12.30 12.87 7.63
C ASP A 179 12.64 12.05 8.89
N ARG A 180 11.81 11.04 9.24
CA ARG A 180 12.03 10.24 10.46
C ARG A 180 13.27 9.34 10.39
N PRO A 181 13.59 8.71 9.23
CA PRO A 181 14.88 8.04 9.05
C PRO A 181 16.08 9.00 9.00
N GLY A 182 15.89 10.32 8.97
CA GLY A 182 16.97 11.30 8.84
C GLY A 182 17.62 11.30 7.45
N LEU A 183 16.91 10.84 6.43
CA LEU A 183 17.39 10.73 5.05
C LEU A 183 17.17 12.03 4.30
N LYS A 184 18.00 12.28 3.28
CA LYS A 184 17.89 13.44 2.40
C LYS A 184 17.98 13.01 0.96
N TRP A 185 17.19 13.64 0.11
CA TRP A 185 17.35 13.56 -1.33
C TRP A 185 18.40 14.56 -1.79
N THR A 186 19.52 14.06 -2.29
CA THR A 186 20.69 14.88 -2.69
C THR A 186 20.86 15.02 -4.20
N GLY A 187 20.10 14.26 -4.99
CA GLY A 187 20.13 14.34 -6.45
C GLY A 187 19.22 15.42 -7.02
N ALA A 188 19.16 15.48 -8.35
CA ALA A 188 18.21 16.33 -9.06
C ALA A 188 16.75 15.96 -8.73
N ASP A 189 15.82 16.88 -8.98
CA ASP A 189 14.39 16.66 -8.78
C ASP A 189 13.90 15.34 -9.45
N PRO A 190 13.06 14.52 -8.77
CA PRO A 190 12.58 13.25 -9.30
C PRO A 190 11.98 13.32 -10.70
N GLU A 191 11.17 14.33 -11.02
CA GLU A 191 10.57 14.47 -12.35
C GLU A 191 11.62 14.78 -13.43
N THR A 192 12.65 15.53 -13.05
CA THR A 192 13.80 15.80 -13.93
C THR A 192 14.60 14.53 -14.21
N LEU A 193 14.93 13.76 -13.18
CA LEU A 193 15.62 12.48 -13.35
C LEU A 193 14.82 11.51 -14.22
N LYS A 194 13.52 11.34 -13.95
CA LYS A 194 12.67 10.46 -14.76
C LYS A 194 12.65 10.86 -16.24
N ARG A 195 12.51 12.15 -16.53
CA ARG A 195 12.50 12.68 -17.90
C ARG A 195 13.83 12.48 -18.61
N GLU A 196 14.95 12.84 -17.97
CA GLU A 196 16.28 12.80 -18.60
C GLU A 196 16.86 11.39 -18.71
N ARG A 197 16.47 10.51 -17.78
CA ARG A 197 16.94 9.12 -17.72
C ARG A 197 15.91 8.09 -18.19
N HIS A 198 14.77 8.56 -18.72
CA HIS A 198 13.72 7.71 -19.28
C HIS A 198 13.20 6.64 -18.31
N VAL A 199 13.03 6.99 -17.03
CA VAL A 199 12.41 6.12 -16.02
C VAL A 199 10.89 6.26 -16.14
N TRP A 200 10.19 5.15 -16.38
CA TRP A 200 8.75 5.13 -16.64
C TRP A 200 8.07 3.89 -16.04
N PRO A 201 6.84 3.99 -15.49
CA PRO A 201 6.06 5.23 -15.29
C PRO A 201 6.49 6.06 -14.09
N ASP A 202 7.19 5.43 -13.15
CA ASP A 202 7.75 5.99 -11.92
C ASP A 202 8.92 5.11 -11.48
N PHE A 203 9.65 5.49 -10.42
CA PHE A 203 10.86 4.74 -10.04
C PHE A 203 10.58 3.28 -9.70
N HIS A 204 9.54 3.01 -8.91
CA HIS A 204 9.30 1.70 -8.32
C HIS A 204 8.42 0.77 -9.15
N HIS A 205 7.79 1.28 -10.22
CA HIS A 205 7.12 0.47 -11.24
C HIS A 205 7.91 0.42 -12.56
N ALA A 206 9.16 0.90 -12.58
CA ALA A 206 10.00 0.82 -13.77
C ALA A 206 10.18 -0.63 -14.22
N THR A 207 10.10 -0.87 -15.54
CA THR A 207 10.29 -2.21 -16.12
C THR A 207 11.70 -2.74 -15.90
N ASP A 208 12.70 -1.86 -15.93
CA ASP A 208 14.08 -2.14 -15.52
C ASP A 208 14.40 -1.45 -14.20
N LEU A 209 14.21 -2.18 -13.10
CA LEU A 209 14.47 -1.70 -11.74
C LEU A 209 15.95 -1.51 -11.43
N GLU A 210 16.87 -2.21 -12.12
CA GLU A 210 18.30 -2.01 -11.93
C GLU A 210 18.75 -0.71 -12.59
N MET A 211 18.27 -0.42 -13.81
CA MET A 211 18.50 0.87 -14.46
C MET A 211 17.90 2.01 -13.61
N SER A 212 16.65 1.86 -13.18
CA SER A 212 15.99 2.82 -12.29
C SER A 212 16.80 3.05 -11.00
N GLY A 213 17.32 1.99 -10.40
CA GLY A 213 18.18 2.07 -9.22
C GLY A 213 19.50 2.77 -9.47
N ARG A 214 20.13 2.55 -10.64
CA ARG A 214 21.38 3.24 -11.05
C ARG A 214 21.17 4.74 -11.26
N VAL A 215 19.98 5.19 -11.67
CA VAL A 215 19.65 6.62 -11.79
C VAL A 215 19.70 7.33 -10.43
N VAL A 216 19.38 6.61 -9.36
CA VAL A 216 19.33 7.13 -7.99
C VAL A 216 20.43 6.56 -7.10
N ASP A 217 21.58 6.20 -7.70
CA ASP A 217 22.67 5.55 -6.96
C ASP A 217 23.31 6.45 -5.88
N PHE A 218 23.11 7.77 -5.98
CA PHE A 218 23.45 8.74 -4.93
C PHE A 218 22.67 8.50 -3.62
N LEU A 219 21.55 7.77 -3.64
CA LEU A 219 20.85 7.37 -2.43
C LEU A 219 21.72 6.39 -1.64
N PRO A 220 21.88 6.60 -0.33
CA PRO A 220 22.72 5.74 0.49
C PRO A 220 22.02 4.40 0.76
N THR A 221 22.77 3.38 1.20
CA THR A 221 22.23 2.06 1.56
C THR A 221 21.12 2.16 2.62
N GLN A 222 21.23 3.11 3.55
CA GLN A 222 20.22 3.36 4.57
C GLN A 222 18.86 3.75 3.98
N ALA A 223 18.83 4.39 2.80
CA ALA A 223 17.58 4.67 2.10
C ALA A 223 16.94 3.39 1.57
N ALA A 224 17.72 2.50 0.95
CA ALA A 224 17.24 1.19 0.53
C ALA A 224 16.69 0.38 1.71
N ASP A 225 17.43 0.32 2.82
CA ASP A 225 17.07 -0.44 4.02
C ASP A 225 15.83 0.12 4.74
N ALA A 226 15.57 1.42 4.63
CA ALA A 226 14.40 2.09 5.22
C ALA A 226 13.09 1.86 4.44
N PHE A 227 13.17 1.43 3.18
CA PHE A 227 12.03 1.39 2.26
C PHE A 227 11.79 0.06 1.55
N ALA A 228 12.68 -0.93 1.70
CA ALA A 228 12.50 -2.27 1.18
C ALA A 228 13.14 -3.33 2.09
N LEU A 229 12.54 -4.52 2.10
CA LEU A 229 13.24 -5.74 2.47
C LEU A 229 14.05 -6.18 1.25
N ARG A 230 15.32 -6.53 1.40
CA ARG A 230 16.17 -6.87 0.25
C ARG A 230 17.14 -8.02 0.49
N GLY A 231 17.46 -8.74 -0.57
CA GLY A 231 18.50 -9.77 -0.59
C GLY A 231 17.92 -11.18 -0.76
N GLY A 232 18.69 -12.18 -0.34
CA GLY A 232 18.26 -13.57 -0.34
C GLY A 232 17.21 -13.89 0.74
N PRO A 233 16.61 -15.09 0.73
CA PRO A 233 15.55 -15.48 1.67
C PRO A 233 15.93 -15.32 3.14
N ALA A 234 17.17 -15.65 3.51
CA ALA A 234 17.66 -15.51 4.88
C ALA A 234 17.73 -14.03 5.32
N GLU A 235 18.16 -13.14 4.44
CA GLU A 235 18.28 -11.71 4.72
C GLU A 235 16.90 -11.05 4.83
N VAL A 236 16.00 -11.37 3.90
CA VAL A 236 14.60 -10.91 3.92
C VAL A 236 13.89 -11.42 5.18
N THR A 237 14.10 -12.68 5.56
CA THR A 237 13.54 -13.27 6.79
C THR A 237 13.96 -12.49 8.03
N ARG A 238 15.27 -12.26 8.18
CA ARG A 238 15.82 -11.52 9.32
C ARG A 238 15.26 -10.10 9.37
N GLN A 239 15.33 -9.37 8.26
CA GLN A 239 14.80 -8.00 8.18
C GLN A 239 13.30 -7.94 8.52
N LEU A 240 12.51 -8.89 8.02
CA LEU A 240 11.09 -8.92 8.31
C LEU A 240 10.81 -9.17 9.80
N ILE A 241 11.52 -10.09 10.43
CA ILE A 241 11.41 -10.34 11.87
C ILE A 241 11.79 -9.07 12.66
N ASP A 242 12.88 -8.40 12.30
CA ASP A 242 13.35 -7.18 12.95
C ASP A 242 12.28 -6.07 12.86
N VAL A 243 11.68 -5.87 11.69
CA VAL A 243 10.61 -4.89 11.47
C VAL A 243 9.35 -5.24 12.27
N LEU A 244 8.93 -6.50 12.28
CA LEU A 244 7.72 -6.93 12.99
C LEU A 244 7.89 -6.86 14.51
N ARG A 245 9.08 -7.17 15.04
CA ARG A 245 9.38 -7.04 16.48
C ARG A 245 9.50 -5.59 16.93
N ALA A 246 9.98 -4.70 16.07
CA ALA A 246 10.11 -3.28 16.36
C ALA A 246 8.77 -2.52 16.27
N ALA A 247 7.75 -3.09 15.62
CA ALA A 247 6.45 -2.45 15.49
C ALA A 247 5.71 -2.37 16.84
N PRO A 248 5.07 -1.24 17.18
CA PRO A 248 4.38 -1.07 18.46
C PRO A 248 3.06 -1.84 18.56
N ALA A 249 2.63 -2.50 17.49
CA ALA A 249 1.41 -3.31 17.44
C ALA A 249 1.58 -4.46 16.45
N SER A 250 0.84 -5.55 16.67
CA SER A 250 0.76 -6.67 15.73
C SER A 250 -0.01 -6.29 14.46
N PHE A 251 0.38 -6.90 13.35
CA PHE A 251 -0.36 -6.78 12.09
C PHE A 251 -1.22 -8.02 11.86
N ASP A 252 -2.48 -7.79 11.48
CA ASP A 252 -3.40 -8.81 10.97
C ASP A 252 -2.97 -9.37 9.62
N TYR A 253 -2.37 -8.51 8.78
CA TYR A 253 -1.86 -8.89 7.47
C TYR A 253 -0.47 -8.31 7.25
N VAL A 254 0.45 -9.16 6.80
CA VAL A 254 1.78 -8.75 6.33
C VAL A 254 1.89 -9.15 4.87
N VAL A 255 2.00 -8.17 3.99
CA VAL A 255 2.07 -8.36 2.54
C VAL A 255 3.50 -8.12 2.09
N LEU A 256 4.13 -9.16 1.57
CA LEU A 256 5.44 -9.07 0.92
C LEU A 256 5.21 -8.81 -0.57
N HIS A 257 5.23 -7.55 -0.98
CA HIS A 257 5.04 -7.12 -2.36
C HIS A 257 6.26 -7.57 -3.19
N PRO A 258 6.09 -8.48 -4.18
CA PRO A 258 7.19 -8.97 -5.00
C PRO A 258 7.93 -7.86 -5.75
N ILE A 259 9.25 -7.84 -5.61
CA ILE A 259 10.14 -7.02 -6.42
C ILE A 259 11.32 -7.89 -6.89
N PRO A 260 11.58 -8.01 -8.22
CA PRO A 260 10.74 -7.52 -9.32
C PRO A 260 9.38 -8.24 -9.39
N ASN A 261 8.48 -7.75 -10.25
CA ASN A 261 7.22 -8.44 -10.52
C ASN A 261 7.48 -9.88 -10.99
N PRO A 262 6.66 -10.86 -10.55
CA PRO A 262 6.80 -12.25 -11.00
C PRO A 262 6.65 -12.35 -12.52
N SER A 263 7.44 -13.22 -13.14
CA SER A 263 7.34 -13.47 -14.58
C SER A 263 6.12 -14.33 -14.91
N TRP A 264 5.59 -14.18 -16.13
CA TRP A 264 4.65 -15.13 -16.70
C TRP A 264 5.21 -15.72 -18.00
N PRO A 265 5.29 -17.06 -18.14
CA PRO A 265 4.93 -18.08 -17.15
C PRO A 265 5.86 -18.03 -15.91
N ALA A 266 5.36 -18.54 -14.78
CA ALA A 266 6.12 -18.60 -13.54
C ALA A 266 7.29 -19.58 -13.68
N ASP A 267 8.47 -19.21 -13.17
CA ASP A 267 9.69 -20.04 -13.18
C ASP A 267 9.67 -21.08 -12.04
N GLY A 268 8.59 -21.86 -11.96
CA GLY A 268 8.40 -22.96 -11.01
C GLY A 268 8.86 -22.63 -9.58
N GLU A 269 9.86 -23.37 -9.09
CA GLU A 269 10.39 -23.24 -7.73
C GLU A 269 11.25 -21.99 -7.48
N ARG A 270 11.66 -21.28 -8.53
CA ARG A 270 12.39 -20.00 -8.48
C ARG A 270 11.47 -18.81 -8.43
N ASP A 271 10.17 -19.00 -8.71
CA ASP A 271 9.15 -17.96 -8.59
C ASP A 271 9.13 -17.36 -7.18
N TYR A 272 8.93 -16.04 -7.12
CA TYR A 272 8.87 -15.30 -5.87
C TYR A 272 7.90 -15.93 -4.86
N THR A 273 6.71 -16.31 -5.31
CA THR A 273 5.65 -16.85 -4.43
C THR A 273 6.08 -18.19 -3.83
N ALA A 274 6.65 -19.07 -4.65
CA ALA A 274 7.16 -20.37 -4.22
C ALA A 274 8.31 -20.22 -3.22
N ARG A 275 9.26 -19.32 -3.50
CA ARG A 275 10.40 -19.05 -2.61
C ARG A 275 9.96 -18.47 -1.26
N VAL A 276 9.08 -17.47 -1.27
CA VAL A 276 8.56 -16.86 -0.03
C VAL A 276 7.82 -17.91 0.82
N ALA A 277 6.97 -18.74 0.21
CA ALA A 277 6.23 -19.78 0.92
C ALA A 277 7.13 -20.87 1.53
N ARG A 278 8.21 -21.24 0.85
CA ARG A 278 9.12 -22.31 1.28
C ARG A 278 10.18 -21.83 2.27
N GLU A 279 10.78 -20.66 2.01
CA GLU A 279 12.05 -20.26 2.63
C GLU A 279 11.89 -19.11 3.62
N VAL A 280 10.90 -18.23 3.44
CA VAL A 280 10.71 -17.03 4.28
C VAL A 280 9.64 -17.24 5.34
N LEU A 281 8.39 -17.49 4.93
CA LEU A 281 7.24 -17.53 5.85
C LEU A 281 7.37 -18.59 6.97
N PRO A 282 7.85 -19.82 6.72
CA PRO A 282 8.00 -20.81 7.78
C PRO A 282 9.02 -20.39 8.85
N ALA A 283 10.11 -19.73 8.44
CA ALA A 283 11.13 -19.25 9.35
C ALA A 283 10.63 -18.07 10.20
N VAL A 284 9.94 -17.12 9.58
CA VAL A 284 9.29 -15.98 10.26
C VAL A 284 8.27 -16.49 11.27
N ARG A 285 7.41 -17.44 10.88
CA ARG A 285 6.40 -18.03 11.77
C ARG A 285 7.04 -18.69 13.00
N ARG A 286 8.14 -19.45 12.82
CA ARG A 286 8.86 -20.05 13.95
C ARG A 286 9.44 -19.00 14.90
N ALA A 287 9.98 -17.90 14.35
CA ALA A 287 10.63 -16.85 15.15
C ALA A 287 9.67 -15.92 15.90
N LEU A 288 8.40 -15.87 15.49
CA LEU A 288 7.35 -15.04 16.10
C LEU A 288 6.33 -15.84 16.93
N ALA A 289 6.45 -17.17 16.96
CA ALA A 289 5.60 -18.04 17.78
C ALA A 289 6.03 -18.08 19.27
N THR A 290 7.15 -17.44 19.60
CA THR A 290 7.73 -17.27 20.93
C THR A 290 7.50 -15.85 21.42
#